data_AF-A0A832N4T9-F1
#
_entry.id   AF-A0A832N4T9-F1
#
_cell.length_a   1.000
_cell.length_b   1.000
_cell.length_c   1.000
_cell.angle_alpha   90.00
_cell.angle_beta   90.00
_cell.angle_gamma   90.00
#
_symmetry.space_group_name_H-M   'P 1'
#
loop_
_entity.id
_entity.type
_entity.pdbx_description
1 polymer ?
#
loop_
_entity_poly.entity_id
_entity_poly.type
_entity_poly.pdbx_seq_one_letter_code
_entity_poly.pdbx_strand_id
1 'polypeptide(L)'
;TYINAMEERRIFDALRAWLVRSGFGFRSLFWITGTLAFFISPIADNLTTALLMCAVVLAVGGDNTRFVTLACINIVVGANAGGAFSPFGDITTLMVWQKGMVEFWTFFALFVPAAVNFVVPAAIMHFAVPNVKPEASGEPVPMQRGAKRIVFLFLATIATAVSFHNFLNMPPVIGMLTGLGYLQLFGFYLKKTANKDHHGTPDNVEHDGQMGSPTAFDVFSPVARAEWDTLLFFYGVVLCVGGLGFIGYLSMASEMMYTGWGATTANIAVGVMSAIVDNIPVMFAVLTMNPDMSTGQWLLVTLTAGVGGSLLSIGSAAGVALMGQARGKYTFFGHLKWTPAIAAGYIASILVHMLINGRYFTGG
;
A
#
# COMPACT_ATOMS: atom_id res chain seq x y z
N THR A 1 10.56 -11.48 2.52
CA THR A 1 9.86 -10.50 3.40
C THR A 1 8.68 -11.18 4.08
N TYR A 2 8.01 -10.52 5.04
CA TYR A 2 6.79 -11.04 5.64
C TYR A 2 5.68 -11.25 4.61
N ILE A 3 5.53 -10.33 3.65
CA ILE A 3 4.56 -10.43 2.55
C ILE A 3 4.79 -11.71 1.74
N ASN A 4 6.01 -11.95 1.25
CA ASN A 4 6.32 -13.16 0.48
C ASN A 4 6.09 -14.43 1.31
N ALA A 5 6.34 -14.39 2.61
CA ALA A 5 6.07 -15.53 3.50
C ALA A 5 4.56 -15.77 3.71
N MET A 6 3.74 -14.71 3.72
CA MET A 6 2.27 -14.82 3.75
C MET A 6 1.73 -15.38 2.43
N GLU A 7 2.31 -14.96 1.30
CA GLU A 7 2.00 -15.49 -0.03
C GLU A 7 2.37 -16.98 -0.15
N GLU A 8 3.59 -17.36 0.23
CA GLU A 8 4.05 -18.76 0.24
C GLU A 8 3.15 -19.65 1.10
N ARG A 9 2.65 -19.12 2.23
CA ARG A 9 1.69 -19.82 3.11
C ARG A 9 0.24 -19.76 2.64
N ARG A 10 -0.02 -19.22 1.45
CA ARG A 10 -1.33 -19.18 0.78
C ARG A 10 -2.40 -18.39 1.55
N ILE A 11 -1.99 -17.39 2.35
CA ILE A 11 -2.96 -16.53 3.07
C ILE A 11 -3.82 -15.76 2.07
N PHE A 12 -3.16 -15.17 1.09
CA PHE A 12 -3.77 -14.39 0.02
C PHE A 12 -4.62 -15.25 -0.93
N ASP A 13 -4.15 -16.44 -1.28
CA ASP A 13 -4.95 -17.40 -2.05
C ASP A 13 -6.19 -17.87 -1.31
N ALA A 14 -6.08 -18.14 0.00
CA ALA A 14 -7.21 -18.54 0.83
C ALA A 14 -8.25 -17.42 0.94
N LEU A 15 -7.80 -16.16 1.09
CA LEU A 15 -8.68 -15.00 1.05
C LEU A 15 -9.39 -14.86 -0.30
N ARG A 16 -8.66 -15.01 -1.41
CA ARG A 16 -9.22 -15.01 -2.76
C ARG A 16 -10.26 -16.11 -2.94
N ALA A 17 -9.91 -17.36 -2.61
CA ALA A 17 -10.82 -18.50 -2.74
C ALA A 17 -12.09 -18.33 -1.89
N TRP A 18 -11.95 -17.77 -0.69
CA TRP A 18 -13.10 -17.45 0.16
C TRP A 18 -14.01 -16.40 -0.47
N LEU A 19 -13.47 -15.31 -1.04
CA LEU A 19 -14.26 -14.26 -1.68
C LEU A 19 -15.01 -14.76 -2.93
N VAL A 20 -14.34 -15.55 -3.77
CA VAL A 20 -14.96 -16.13 -4.99
C VAL A 20 -16.08 -17.10 -4.61
N ARG A 21 -15.87 -17.94 -3.59
CA ARG A 21 -16.85 -18.95 -3.15
C ARG A 21 -18.03 -18.35 -2.38
N SER A 22 -17.87 -17.18 -1.78
CA SER A 22 -18.93 -16.57 -0.96
C SER A 22 -20.19 -16.19 -1.75
N GLY A 23 -20.11 -16.16 -3.09
CA GLY A 23 -21.26 -15.87 -3.96
C GLY A 23 -21.82 -14.46 -3.77
N PHE A 24 -20.98 -13.52 -3.33
CA PHE A 24 -21.36 -12.12 -3.15
C PHE A 24 -21.68 -11.47 -4.49
N GLY A 25 -22.69 -10.60 -4.52
CA GLY A 25 -23.00 -9.81 -5.72
C GLY A 25 -21.89 -8.79 -6.02
N PHE A 26 -21.81 -8.31 -7.26
CA PHE A 26 -20.80 -7.33 -7.68
C PHE A 26 -20.78 -6.07 -6.82
N ARG A 27 -21.94 -5.57 -6.39
CA ARG A 27 -22.00 -4.42 -5.48
C ARG A 27 -21.39 -4.72 -4.10
N SER A 28 -21.65 -5.90 -3.55
CA SER A 28 -21.04 -6.34 -2.30
C SER A 28 -19.54 -6.54 -2.47
N LEU A 29 -19.11 -7.20 -3.54
CA LEU A 29 -17.69 -7.43 -3.84
C LEU A 29 -16.94 -6.11 -4.03
N PHE A 30 -17.52 -5.15 -4.73
CA PHE A 30 -16.95 -3.81 -4.90
C PHE A 30 -16.62 -3.15 -3.55
N TRP A 31 -17.55 -3.22 -2.59
CA TRP A 31 -17.32 -2.68 -1.24
C TRP A 31 -16.34 -3.53 -0.44
N ILE A 32 -16.45 -4.86 -0.50
CA ILE A 32 -15.58 -5.77 0.24
C ILE A 32 -14.13 -5.61 -0.21
N THR A 33 -13.84 -5.65 -1.52
CA THR A 33 -12.47 -5.54 -2.03
C THR A 33 -11.88 -4.16 -1.80
N GLY A 34 -12.66 -3.09 -1.96
CA GLY A 34 -12.19 -1.73 -1.64
C GLY A 34 -11.91 -1.53 -0.14
N THR A 35 -12.79 -2.05 0.72
CA THR A 35 -12.62 -1.97 2.18
C THR A 35 -11.43 -2.81 2.64
N LEU A 36 -11.27 -4.02 2.08
CA LEU A 36 -10.09 -4.85 2.33
C LEU A 36 -8.82 -4.14 1.85
N ALA A 37 -8.83 -3.50 0.68
CA ALA A 37 -7.69 -2.72 0.22
C ALA A 37 -7.32 -1.61 1.22
N PHE A 38 -8.32 -0.87 1.72
CA PHE A 38 -8.12 0.20 2.71
C PHE A 38 -7.54 -0.29 4.06
N PHE A 39 -7.94 -1.47 4.54
CA PHE A 39 -7.45 -2.00 5.83
C PHE A 39 -6.19 -2.86 5.72
N ILE A 40 -5.92 -3.45 4.56
CA ILE A 40 -4.71 -4.24 4.32
C ILE A 40 -3.53 -3.32 4.00
N SER A 41 -3.75 -2.24 3.25
CA SER A 41 -2.69 -1.31 2.83
C SER A 41 -1.85 -0.67 3.96
N PRO A 42 -2.39 -0.31 5.14
CA PRO A 42 -1.59 0.17 6.27
C PRO A 42 -0.51 -0.81 6.76
N ILE A 43 -0.64 -2.08 6.37
CA ILE A 43 0.14 -3.23 6.84
C ILE A 43 0.93 -3.85 5.69
N ALA A 44 0.35 -3.95 4.49
CA ALA A 44 1.01 -4.43 3.28
C ALA A 44 1.09 -3.26 2.28
N ASP A 45 2.23 -3.08 1.63
CA ASP A 45 2.43 -1.97 0.69
C ASP A 45 1.28 -1.84 -0.34
N ASN A 46 1.06 -0.60 -0.80
CA ASN A 46 -0.06 -0.24 -1.68
C ASN A 46 -0.12 -1.11 -2.95
N LEU A 47 1.04 -1.44 -3.54
CA LEU A 47 1.14 -2.25 -4.75
C LEU A 47 0.69 -3.69 -4.50
N THR A 48 1.26 -4.36 -3.49
CA THR A 48 0.86 -5.73 -3.11
C THR A 48 -0.64 -5.81 -2.82
N THR A 49 -1.15 -4.87 -2.03
CA THR A 49 -2.58 -4.84 -1.67
C THR A 49 -3.47 -4.71 -2.90
N ALA A 50 -3.10 -3.83 -3.84
CA ALA A 50 -3.86 -3.62 -5.05
C ALA A 50 -3.83 -4.86 -5.96
N LEU A 51 -2.66 -5.45 -6.22
CA LEU A 51 -2.50 -6.64 -7.06
C LEU A 51 -3.30 -7.83 -6.54
N LEU A 52 -3.30 -8.02 -5.21
CA LEU A 52 -4.08 -9.06 -4.56
C LEU A 52 -5.57 -8.88 -4.79
N MET A 53 -6.11 -7.69 -4.49
CA MET A 53 -7.53 -7.41 -4.64
C MET A 53 -7.97 -7.43 -6.10
N CYS A 54 -7.10 -6.98 -7.02
CA CYS A 54 -7.34 -7.06 -8.45
C CYS A 54 -7.46 -8.51 -8.94
N ALA A 55 -6.61 -9.43 -8.45
CA ALA A 55 -6.72 -10.85 -8.77
C ALA A 55 -8.09 -11.42 -8.33
N VAL A 56 -8.63 -10.99 -7.19
CA VAL A 56 -9.99 -11.35 -6.76
C VAL A 56 -11.03 -10.80 -7.72
N VAL A 57 -10.95 -9.51 -8.06
CA VAL A 57 -11.90 -8.84 -8.97
C VAL A 57 -11.89 -9.48 -10.35
N LEU A 58 -10.73 -9.86 -10.89
CA LEU A 58 -10.63 -10.52 -12.18
C LEU A 58 -11.19 -11.95 -12.15
N ALA A 59 -10.97 -12.68 -11.06
CA ALA A 59 -11.51 -14.03 -10.88
C ALA A 59 -13.04 -14.02 -10.80
N VAL A 60 -13.64 -13.03 -10.13
CA VAL A 60 -15.10 -12.99 -9.93
C VAL A 60 -15.83 -12.16 -11.00
N GLY A 61 -15.16 -11.16 -11.55
CA GLY A 61 -15.76 -10.22 -12.50
C GLY A 61 -16.00 -10.80 -13.90
N GLY A 62 -15.33 -11.91 -14.24
CA GLY A 62 -15.46 -12.56 -15.55
C GLY A 62 -15.30 -11.54 -16.68
N ASP A 63 -16.22 -11.55 -17.64
CA ASP A 63 -16.23 -10.62 -18.78
C ASP A 63 -16.94 -9.29 -18.50
N ASN A 64 -17.39 -9.04 -17.27
CA ASN A 64 -18.02 -7.78 -16.92
C ASN A 64 -16.98 -6.66 -16.76
N THR A 65 -16.54 -6.09 -17.88
CA THR A 65 -15.55 -5.02 -17.91
C THR A 65 -15.97 -3.83 -17.06
N ARG A 66 -17.26 -3.47 -17.04
CA ARG A 66 -17.76 -2.35 -16.24
C ARG A 66 -17.53 -2.56 -14.73
N PHE A 67 -17.82 -3.75 -14.21
CA PHE A 67 -17.53 -4.09 -12.83
C PHE A 67 -16.02 -4.09 -12.56
N VAL A 68 -15.23 -4.74 -13.41
CA VAL A 68 -13.77 -4.81 -13.25
C VAL A 68 -13.15 -3.42 -13.22
N THR A 69 -13.49 -2.53 -14.16
CA THR A 69 -12.99 -1.14 -14.18
C THR A 69 -13.33 -0.42 -12.88
N LEU A 70 -14.59 -0.44 -12.44
CA LEU A 70 -15.03 0.26 -11.23
C LEU A 70 -14.37 -0.30 -9.97
N ALA A 71 -14.30 -1.62 -9.85
CA ALA A 71 -13.68 -2.28 -8.71
C ALA A 71 -12.17 -2.04 -8.66
N CYS A 72 -11.47 -2.03 -9.80
CA CYS A 72 -10.05 -1.65 -9.88
C CYS A 72 -9.83 -0.20 -9.43
N ILE A 73 -10.64 0.76 -9.90
CA ILE A 73 -10.57 2.16 -9.45
C ILE A 73 -10.75 2.23 -7.92
N ASN A 74 -11.77 1.54 -7.40
CA ASN A 74 -12.05 1.50 -5.97
C ASN A 74 -10.91 0.90 -5.14
N ILE A 75 -10.23 -0.12 -5.68
CA ILE A 75 -9.06 -0.74 -5.05
C ILE A 75 -7.87 0.23 -5.04
N VAL A 76 -7.59 0.94 -6.14
CA VAL A 76 -6.50 1.94 -6.19
C VAL A 76 -6.74 3.04 -5.16
N VAL A 77 -7.95 3.60 -5.12
CA VAL A 77 -8.31 4.64 -4.15
C VAL A 77 -8.24 4.09 -2.72
N GLY A 78 -8.81 2.90 -2.49
CA GLY A 78 -8.79 2.26 -1.17
C GLY A 78 -7.39 1.96 -0.67
N ALA A 79 -6.52 1.40 -1.51
CA ALA A 79 -5.13 1.12 -1.17
C ALA A 79 -4.36 2.42 -0.86
N ASN A 80 -4.40 3.43 -1.74
CA ASN A 80 -3.65 4.67 -1.48
C ASN A 80 -4.15 5.42 -0.24
N ALA A 81 -5.47 5.47 -0.02
CA ALA A 81 -6.04 6.05 1.18
C ALA A 81 -5.69 5.24 2.43
N GLY A 82 -5.72 3.90 2.35
CA GLY A 82 -5.30 3.01 3.42
C GLY A 82 -3.87 3.29 3.88
N GLY A 83 -2.95 3.44 2.92
CA GLY A 83 -1.54 3.65 3.21
C GLY A 83 -1.27 4.97 3.93
N ALA A 84 -2.02 6.03 3.59
CA ALA A 84 -1.75 7.40 4.02
C ALA A 84 -1.87 7.64 5.54
N PHE A 85 -2.66 6.84 6.27
CA PHE A 85 -2.88 7.05 7.71
C PHE A 85 -1.96 6.23 8.64
N SER A 86 -1.04 5.46 8.08
CA SER A 86 -0.10 4.62 8.83
C SER A 86 1.32 4.87 8.34
N PRO A 87 2.31 5.06 9.22
CA PRO A 87 3.71 5.25 8.82
C PRO A 87 4.34 4.01 8.16
N PHE A 88 3.68 2.85 8.22
CA PHE A 88 4.11 1.62 7.56
C PHE A 88 3.30 1.31 6.29
N GLY A 89 2.27 2.10 5.98
CA GLY A 89 1.37 1.80 4.87
C GLY A 89 1.99 2.06 3.50
N ASP A 90 2.77 3.14 3.38
CA ASP A 90 3.46 3.50 2.15
C ASP A 90 4.88 4.01 2.40
N ILE A 91 5.77 3.85 1.41
CA ILE A 91 7.15 4.37 1.44
C ILE A 91 7.15 5.88 1.75
N THR A 92 6.19 6.62 1.20
CA THR A 92 6.02 8.06 1.43
C THR A 92 5.77 8.40 2.91
N THR A 93 4.84 7.70 3.56
CA THR A 93 4.53 7.89 4.99
C THR A 93 5.70 7.47 5.89
N LEU A 94 6.43 6.43 5.49
CA LEU A 94 7.62 5.97 6.17
C LEU A 94 8.73 7.04 6.10
N MET A 95 8.91 7.70 4.96
CA MET A 95 9.88 8.79 4.79
C MET A 95 9.56 9.98 5.72
N VAL A 96 8.28 10.36 5.84
CA VAL A 96 7.85 11.46 6.73
C VAL A 96 8.14 11.13 8.19
N TRP A 97 7.85 9.90 8.61
CA TRP A 97 8.15 9.44 9.97
C TRP A 97 9.64 9.34 10.24
N GLN A 98 10.42 8.77 9.32
CA GLN A 98 11.88 8.63 9.44
C GLN A 98 12.59 9.99 9.48
N LYS A 99 12.07 11.00 8.80
CA LYS A 99 12.58 12.38 8.86
C LYS A 99 12.20 13.10 10.17
N GLY A 100 11.28 12.55 10.95
CA GLY A 100 10.81 13.12 12.21
C GLY A 100 9.79 14.25 12.06
N MET A 101 9.18 14.42 10.88
CA MET A 101 8.20 15.51 10.66
C MET A 101 6.85 15.23 11.33
N VAL A 102 6.50 13.95 11.51
CA VAL A 102 5.27 13.49 12.16
C VAL A 102 5.59 12.29 13.04
N GLU A 103 5.14 12.32 14.30
CA GLU A 103 5.27 11.19 15.22
C GLU A 103 4.33 10.03 14.86
N PHE A 104 4.73 8.80 15.22
CA PHE A 104 4.00 7.56 14.91
C PHE A 104 2.49 7.64 15.19
N TRP A 105 2.10 8.08 16.39
CA TRP A 105 0.69 8.11 16.79
C TRP A 105 -0.12 9.19 16.09
N THR A 106 0.54 10.24 15.61
CA THR A 106 -0.10 11.39 14.98
C THR A 106 -0.61 11.06 13.58
N PHE A 107 -0.05 10.06 12.90
CA PHE A 107 -0.57 9.56 11.62
C PHE A 107 -2.02 9.07 11.71
N PHE A 108 -2.45 8.49 12.83
CA PHE A 108 -3.82 7.99 12.98
C PHE A 108 -4.88 9.11 12.97
N ALA A 109 -4.47 10.37 13.13
CA ALA A 109 -5.34 11.53 12.89
C ALA A 109 -5.85 11.60 11.43
N LEU A 110 -5.14 10.95 10.50
CA LEU A 110 -5.54 10.84 9.09
C LEU A 110 -6.53 9.71 8.82
N PHE A 111 -6.84 8.84 9.78
CA PHE A 111 -7.75 7.70 9.54
C PHE A 111 -9.11 8.14 8.99
N VAL A 112 -9.74 9.12 9.64
CA VAL A 112 -11.06 9.63 9.21
C VAL A 112 -10.98 10.36 7.87
N PRO A 113 -10.05 11.32 7.64
CA PRO A 113 -9.84 11.92 6.33
C PRO A 113 -9.60 10.90 5.21
N ALA A 114 -8.75 9.90 5.45
CA ALA A 114 -8.45 8.84 4.49
C ALA A 114 -9.68 7.95 4.22
N ALA A 115 -10.43 7.59 5.26
CA ALA A 115 -11.68 6.84 5.08
C ALA A 115 -12.68 7.64 4.24
N VAL A 116 -12.79 8.96 4.45
CA VAL A 116 -13.64 9.84 3.62
C VAL A 116 -13.14 9.88 2.17
N ASN A 117 -11.83 9.96 1.96
CA ASN A 117 -11.22 9.91 0.63
C ASN A 117 -11.65 8.68 -0.16
N PHE A 118 -11.73 7.52 0.52
CA PHE A 118 -12.17 6.26 -0.06
C PHE A 118 -13.70 6.14 -0.19
N VAL A 119 -14.44 6.41 0.88
CA VAL A 119 -15.89 6.13 0.95
C VAL A 119 -16.68 7.03 0.00
N VAL A 120 -16.30 8.31 -0.16
CA VAL A 120 -17.01 9.24 -1.04
C VAL A 120 -17.04 8.77 -2.51
N PRO A 121 -15.90 8.52 -3.18
CA PRO A 121 -15.90 8.02 -4.55
C PRO A 121 -16.52 6.62 -4.64
N ALA A 122 -16.30 5.75 -3.64
CA ALA A 122 -16.93 4.43 -3.60
C ALA A 122 -18.47 4.52 -3.60
N ALA A 123 -19.04 5.42 -2.78
CA ALA A 123 -20.47 5.66 -2.70
C ALA A 123 -21.05 6.22 -4.01
N ILE A 124 -20.33 7.13 -4.67
CA ILE A 124 -20.73 7.67 -5.99
C ILE A 124 -20.69 6.56 -7.06
N MET A 125 -19.60 5.79 -7.11
CA MET A 125 -19.41 4.72 -8.09
C MET A 125 -20.36 3.53 -7.88
N HIS A 126 -20.80 3.28 -6.64
CA HIS A 126 -21.70 2.17 -6.30
C HIS A 126 -22.94 2.11 -7.22
N PHE A 127 -23.53 3.26 -7.55
CA PHE A 127 -24.71 3.32 -8.40
C PHE A 127 -24.43 2.89 -9.85
N ALA A 128 -23.18 3.02 -10.30
CA ALA A 128 -22.76 2.55 -11.61
C ALA A 128 -22.30 1.09 -11.62
N VAL A 129 -22.13 0.45 -10.45
CA VAL A 129 -21.79 -0.97 -10.37
C VAL A 129 -23.02 -1.82 -10.75
N PRO A 130 -22.88 -2.75 -11.73
CA PRO A 130 -23.96 -3.64 -12.11
C PRO A 130 -24.47 -4.46 -10.91
N ASN A 131 -25.80 -4.57 -10.77
CA ASN A 131 -26.40 -5.40 -9.73
C ASN A 131 -26.54 -6.84 -10.20
N VAL A 132 -25.40 -7.50 -10.42
CA VAL A 132 -25.32 -8.89 -10.89
C VAL A 132 -24.71 -9.76 -9.81
N LYS A 133 -25.25 -10.96 -9.65
CA LYS A 133 -24.69 -11.98 -8.76
C LYS A 133 -23.90 -12.98 -9.61
N PRO A 134 -22.57 -13.06 -9.48
CA PRO A 134 -21.76 -14.03 -10.20
C PRO A 134 -22.04 -15.43 -9.67
N GLU A 135 -21.81 -16.44 -10.51
CA GLU A 135 -21.85 -17.83 -10.08
C GLU A 135 -20.70 -18.11 -9.12
N ALA A 136 -21.03 -18.64 -7.94
CA ALA A 136 -20.03 -19.06 -6.97
C ALA A 136 -19.28 -20.26 -7.55
N SER A 137 -17.98 -20.09 -7.78
CA SER A 137 -17.10 -21.13 -8.28
C SER A 137 -15.79 -21.17 -7.47
N GLY A 138 -15.03 -22.25 -7.60
CA GLY A 138 -13.71 -22.37 -7.00
C GLY A 138 -13.63 -23.29 -5.79
N GLU A 139 -12.49 -23.97 -5.69
CA GLU A 139 -12.20 -24.93 -4.63
C GLU A 139 -11.67 -24.26 -3.36
N PRO A 140 -11.90 -24.86 -2.17
CA PRO A 140 -11.23 -24.41 -0.95
C PRO A 140 -9.71 -24.46 -1.12
N VAL A 141 -9.07 -23.31 -0.90
CA VAL A 141 -7.62 -23.23 -0.73
C VAL A 141 -7.30 -23.27 0.76
N PRO A 142 -6.74 -24.38 1.30
CA PRO A 142 -6.30 -24.42 2.68
C PRO A 142 -5.05 -23.57 2.87
N MET A 143 -5.04 -22.74 3.92
CA MET A 143 -3.82 -22.07 4.38
C MET A 143 -2.80 -23.11 4.86
N GLN A 144 -1.53 -22.88 4.56
CA GLN A 144 -0.47 -23.76 5.04
C GLN A 144 -0.21 -23.59 6.54
N ARG A 145 0.42 -24.61 7.15
CA ARG A 145 0.82 -24.59 8.56
C ARG A 145 1.69 -23.35 8.85
N GLY A 146 1.34 -22.64 9.93
CA GLY A 146 2.08 -21.45 10.37
C GLY A 146 1.60 -20.13 9.78
N ALA A 147 0.68 -20.12 8.81
CA ALA A 147 0.10 -18.91 8.21
C ALA A 147 -0.31 -17.83 9.24
N LYS A 148 -1.20 -18.17 10.18
CA LYS A 148 -1.66 -17.24 11.23
C LYS A 148 -0.53 -16.74 12.14
N ARG A 149 0.49 -17.57 12.38
CA ARG A 149 1.64 -17.19 13.20
C ARG A 149 2.55 -16.21 12.49
N ILE A 150 2.70 -16.30 11.16
CA ILE A 150 3.46 -15.32 10.36
C ILE A 150 2.80 -13.95 10.45
N VAL A 151 1.47 -13.86 10.38
CA VAL A 151 0.73 -12.59 10.57
C VAL A 151 1.00 -12.00 11.96
N PHE A 152 0.93 -12.82 13.01
CA PHE A 152 1.26 -12.37 14.36
C PHE A 152 2.70 -11.89 14.50
N LEU A 153 3.67 -12.62 13.96
CA LEU A 153 5.09 -12.23 13.97
C LEU A 153 5.34 -10.94 13.19
N PHE A 154 4.56 -10.68 12.13
CA PHE A 154 4.63 -9.42 11.42
C PHE A 154 4.16 -8.24 12.29
N LEU A 155 3.02 -8.39 12.95
CA LEU A 155 2.53 -7.38 13.91
C LEU A 155 3.53 -7.17 15.07
N ALA A 156 4.14 -8.24 15.56
CA ALA A 156 5.21 -8.16 16.56
C ALA A 156 6.44 -7.40 16.03
N THR A 157 6.80 -7.59 14.75
CA THR A 157 7.90 -6.86 14.10
C THR A 157 7.62 -5.36 14.05
N ILE A 158 6.40 -4.97 13.68
CA ILE A 158 5.97 -3.56 13.68
C ILE A 158 6.07 -2.99 15.10
N ALA A 159 5.54 -3.70 16.09
CA ALA A 159 5.62 -3.27 17.49
C ALA A 159 7.07 -3.10 17.97
N THR A 160 7.99 -4.01 17.61
CA THR A 160 9.42 -3.91 17.92
C THR A 160 10.06 -2.71 17.22
N ALA A 161 9.77 -2.47 15.94
CA ALA A 161 10.31 -1.34 15.18
C ALA A 161 9.89 0.01 15.77
N VAL A 162 8.60 0.17 16.10
CA VAL A 162 8.08 1.37 16.77
C VAL A 162 8.70 1.54 18.15
N SER A 163 8.84 0.46 18.92
CA SER A 163 9.42 0.51 20.26
C SER A 163 10.90 0.91 20.23
N PHE A 164 11.69 0.38 19.30
CA PHE A 164 13.10 0.72 19.15
C PHE A 164 13.28 2.18 18.74
N HIS A 165 12.43 2.67 17.84
CA HIS A 165 12.49 4.07 17.42
C HIS A 165 12.10 5.03 18.54
N ASN A 166 10.95 4.81 19.19
CA ASN A 166 10.41 5.76 20.15
C ASN A 166 11.11 5.69 21.53
N PHE A 167 11.52 4.51 21.99
CA PHE A 167 12.10 4.35 23.33
C PHE A 167 13.63 4.28 23.33
N LEU A 168 14.23 3.69 22.28
CA LEU A 168 15.68 3.52 22.19
C LEU A 168 16.35 4.54 21.26
N ASN A 169 15.58 5.41 20.60
CA ASN A 169 16.06 6.36 19.59
C ASN A 169 16.89 5.69 18.47
N MET A 170 16.59 4.42 18.17
CA MET A 170 17.27 3.67 17.12
C MET A 170 16.55 3.83 15.77
N PRO A 171 17.26 3.75 14.64
CA PRO A 171 16.62 3.67 13.33
C PRO A 171 15.59 2.52 13.26
N PRO A 172 14.37 2.74 12.76
CA PRO A 172 13.33 1.70 12.68
C PRO A 172 13.77 0.42 11.95
N VAL A 173 14.71 0.56 11.01
CA VAL A 173 15.31 -0.57 10.27
C VAL A 173 15.92 -1.63 11.18
N ILE A 174 16.49 -1.24 12.33
CA ILE A 174 17.06 -2.20 13.29
C ILE A 174 15.97 -3.08 13.90
N GLY A 175 14.83 -2.50 14.25
CA GLY A 175 13.68 -3.26 14.73
C GLY A 175 13.06 -4.13 13.64
N MET A 176 13.01 -3.66 12.39
CA MET A 176 12.56 -4.46 11.25
C MET A 176 13.48 -5.66 10.97
N LEU A 177 14.81 -5.47 11.03
CA LEU A 177 15.80 -6.56 10.91
C LEU A 177 15.68 -7.57 12.05
N THR A 178 15.44 -7.09 13.27
CA THR A 178 15.16 -7.96 14.43
C THR A 178 13.91 -8.80 14.19
N GLY A 179 12.86 -8.21 13.61
CA GLY A 179 11.64 -8.92 13.24
C GLY A 179 11.81 -9.94 12.13
N LEU A 180 12.72 -9.72 11.17
CA LEU A 180 13.14 -10.76 10.23
C LEU A 180 13.78 -11.95 10.95
N GLY A 181 14.52 -11.71 12.04
CA GLY A 181 15.03 -12.76 12.93
C GLY A 181 13.92 -13.63 13.52
N TYR A 182 12.79 -13.03 13.95
CA TYR A 182 11.63 -13.81 14.42
C TYR A 182 11.10 -14.76 13.34
N LEU A 183 10.97 -14.24 12.11
CA LEU A 183 10.50 -15.02 10.97
C LEU A 183 11.48 -16.15 10.62
N GLN A 184 12.79 -15.91 10.69
CA GLN A 184 13.82 -16.92 10.43
C GLN A 184 13.82 -18.03 11.49
N LEU A 185 13.73 -17.68 12.77
CA LEU A 185 13.61 -18.64 13.87
C LEU A 185 12.35 -19.50 13.71
N PHE A 186 11.22 -18.88 13.34
CA PHE A 186 9.98 -19.59 13.11
C PHE A 186 10.03 -20.46 11.85
N GLY A 187 10.66 -19.99 10.78
CA GLY A 187 10.91 -20.78 9.57
C GLY A 187 11.76 -22.03 9.85
N PHE A 188 12.82 -21.87 10.65
CA PHE A 188 13.65 -22.99 11.11
C PHE A 188 12.85 -23.98 11.97
N TYR A 189 12.02 -23.48 12.90
CA TYR A 189 11.13 -24.32 13.71
C TYR A 189 10.17 -25.14 12.84
N LEU A 190 9.51 -24.51 11.86
CA LEU A 190 8.61 -25.20 10.94
C LEU A 190 9.35 -26.31 10.18
N LYS A 191 10.55 -26.03 9.65
CA LYS A 191 11.39 -27.02 8.96
C LYS A 191 11.72 -28.23 9.85
N LYS A 192 12.16 -27.97 11.09
CA LYS A 192 12.52 -29.03 12.05
C LYS A 192 11.33 -29.92 12.41
N THR A 193 10.13 -29.33 12.53
CA THR A 193 8.90 -30.08 12.83
C THR A 193 8.31 -30.82 11.63
N ALA A 194 8.43 -30.28 10.41
CA ALA A 194 7.92 -30.91 9.18
C ALA A 194 8.65 -32.22 8.84
N ASN A 195 9.97 -32.27 9.07
CA ASN A 195 10.76 -33.51 8.90
C ASN A 195 10.45 -34.59 9.95
N LYS A 196 9.86 -34.21 11.09
CA LYS A 196 9.47 -35.16 12.15
C LYS A 196 8.09 -35.79 11.90
N ASP A 197 7.23 -35.11 11.13
CA ASP A 197 5.87 -35.56 10.82
C ASP A 197 5.83 -36.53 9.61
N HIS A 198 6.90 -36.61 8.78
CA HIS A 198 7.00 -37.53 7.63
C HIS A 198 7.85 -38.77 7.93
N HIS A 199 7.39 -39.62 8.85
CA HIS A 199 8.02 -40.92 9.16
C HIS A 199 7.33 -42.11 8.44
N GLY A 200 7.04 -42.02 7.12
CA GLY A 200 6.37 -43.18 6.48
C GLY A 200 6.12 -43.23 4.98
N THR A 201 6.44 -42.21 4.18
CA THR A 201 6.27 -42.29 2.71
C THR A 201 7.49 -41.72 2.00
N PRO A 202 8.22 -42.53 1.20
CA PRO A 202 9.24 -41.99 0.31
C PRO A 202 8.52 -41.25 -0.82
N ASP A 203 8.65 -39.92 -0.83
CA ASP A 203 8.21 -39.11 -1.96
C ASP A 203 9.16 -39.41 -3.13
N ASN A 204 8.64 -40.06 -4.16
CA ASN A 204 9.30 -40.25 -5.45
C ASN A 204 9.35 -38.91 -6.20
N VAL A 205 10.13 -37.96 -5.67
CA VAL A 205 10.56 -36.76 -6.38
C VAL A 205 12.08 -36.81 -6.49
N GLU A 206 12.57 -37.92 -7.04
CA GLU A 206 13.86 -37.97 -7.72
C GLU A 206 13.74 -37.19 -9.03
N HIS A 207 14.02 -35.89 -8.99
CA HIS A 207 14.54 -35.17 -10.14
C HIS A 207 15.61 -34.18 -9.68
N ASP A 208 16.85 -34.52 -10.05
CA ASP A 208 18.08 -33.71 -10.16
C ASP A 208 18.72 -33.10 -8.90
N GLY A 209 19.63 -33.85 -8.26
CA GLY A 209 21.00 -33.99 -8.79
C GLY A 209 21.90 -32.76 -8.97
N GLN A 210 21.53 -31.57 -8.48
CA GLN A 210 22.45 -30.43 -8.35
C GLN A 210 22.37 -29.85 -6.94
N MET A 211 23.51 -29.36 -6.40
CA MET A 211 23.55 -28.60 -5.14
C MET A 211 22.69 -27.33 -5.24
N GLY A 212 21.39 -27.49 -5.03
CA GLY A 212 20.34 -26.53 -5.35
C GLY A 212 18.96 -27.19 -5.32
N SER A 213 18.66 -27.93 -4.24
CA SER A 213 17.44 -28.73 -4.08
C SER A 213 16.37 -28.06 -3.19
N PRO A 214 15.08 -28.43 -3.32
CA PRO A 214 13.95 -27.50 -3.29
C PRO A 214 13.38 -27.18 -1.90
N THR A 215 12.95 -25.93 -1.73
CA THR A 215 12.15 -25.39 -0.61
C THR A 215 12.79 -25.42 0.78
N ALA A 216 14.07 -25.07 0.87
CA ALA A 216 14.50 -24.38 2.09
C ALA A 216 13.64 -23.11 2.23
N PHE A 217 13.06 -22.87 3.42
CA PHE A 217 12.49 -21.57 3.80
C PHE A 217 13.65 -20.56 3.87
N ASP A 218 14.20 -20.26 2.70
CA ASP A 218 15.37 -19.46 2.50
C ASP A 218 14.87 -18.04 2.32
N VAL A 219 14.73 -17.32 3.44
CA VAL A 219 14.34 -15.90 3.41
C VAL A 219 15.33 -15.07 2.58
N PHE A 220 16.57 -15.54 2.38
CA PHE A 220 17.56 -14.87 1.55
C PHE A 220 17.30 -15.05 0.05
N SER A 221 16.65 -16.12 -0.42
CA SER A 221 16.30 -16.27 -1.83
C SER A 221 15.27 -15.23 -2.31
N PRO A 222 14.18 -14.91 -1.57
CA PRO A 222 13.32 -13.77 -1.86
C PRO A 222 13.99 -12.40 -1.66
N VAL A 223 14.98 -12.26 -0.76
CA VAL A 223 15.77 -11.02 -0.63
C VAL A 223 16.75 -10.87 -1.79
N ALA A 224 17.30 -11.96 -2.32
CA ALA A 224 18.08 -11.96 -3.55
C ALA A 224 17.22 -11.63 -4.77
N ARG A 225 15.94 -12.04 -4.73
CA ARG A 225 14.85 -11.61 -5.62
C ARG A 225 14.21 -10.28 -5.19
N ALA A 226 14.90 -9.45 -4.40
CA ALA A 226 14.46 -8.08 -4.20
C ALA A 226 14.22 -7.44 -5.57
N GLU A 227 13.22 -6.57 -5.65
CA GLU A 227 12.93 -5.79 -6.85
C GLU A 227 14.07 -4.79 -7.09
N TRP A 228 15.23 -5.27 -7.55
CA TRP A 228 16.40 -4.44 -7.82
C TRP A 228 16.09 -3.34 -8.83
N ASP A 229 15.21 -3.62 -9.79
CA ASP A 229 14.69 -2.63 -10.73
C ASP A 229 13.96 -1.49 -10.01
N THR A 230 13.07 -1.83 -9.06
CA THR A 230 12.35 -0.86 -8.23
C THR A 230 13.30 -0.07 -7.32
N LEU A 231 14.28 -0.72 -6.70
CA LEU A 231 15.27 -0.06 -5.84
C LEU A 231 16.16 0.90 -6.62
N LEU A 232 16.66 0.48 -7.79
CA LEU A 232 17.47 1.32 -8.68
C LEU A 232 16.66 2.49 -9.25
N PHE A 233 15.38 2.27 -9.57
CA PHE A 233 14.46 3.32 -9.96
C PHE A 233 14.34 4.39 -8.87
N PHE A 234 14.03 4.01 -7.63
CA PHE A 234 13.91 4.97 -6.52
C PHE A 234 15.24 5.66 -6.20
N TYR A 235 16.37 4.93 -6.25
CA TYR A 235 17.68 5.53 -6.09
C TYR A 235 17.96 6.61 -7.15
N GLY A 236 17.67 6.33 -8.42
CA GLY A 236 17.81 7.29 -9.52
C GLY A 236 16.93 8.53 -9.33
N VAL A 237 15.65 8.33 -8.98
CA VAL A 237 14.71 9.42 -8.70
C VAL A 237 15.20 10.30 -7.55
N VAL A 238 15.62 9.70 -6.43
CA VAL A 238 16.16 10.40 -5.26
C VAL A 238 17.42 11.19 -5.63
N LEU A 239 18.30 10.63 -6.45
CA LEU A 239 19.51 11.29 -6.92
C LEU A 239 19.17 12.51 -7.81
N CYS A 240 18.21 12.37 -8.73
CA CYS A 240 17.75 13.50 -9.56
C CYS A 240 17.15 14.63 -8.72
N VAL A 241 16.27 14.31 -7.77
CA VAL A 241 15.67 15.32 -6.88
C VAL A 241 16.75 15.96 -5.98
N GLY A 242 17.68 15.16 -5.46
CA GLY A 242 18.84 15.66 -4.71
C GLY A 242 19.72 16.60 -5.54
N GLY A 243 19.93 16.30 -6.82
CA GLY A 243 20.62 17.19 -7.76
C GLY A 243 19.90 18.51 -7.99
N LEU A 244 18.56 18.49 -8.16
CA LEU A 244 17.75 19.70 -8.23
C LEU A 244 17.83 20.53 -6.95
N GLY A 245 17.92 19.86 -5.79
CA GLY A 245 18.17 20.51 -4.50
C GLY A 245 19.53 21.19 -4.45
N PHE A 246 20.59 20.49 -4.86
CA PHE A 246 21.96 21.00 -4.88
C PHE A 246 22.14 22.23 -5.78
N ILE A 247 21.47 22.26 -6.95
CA ILE A 247 21.52 23.39 -7.89
C ILE A 247 20.62 24.56 -7.43
N GLY A 248 19.78 24.37 -6.41
CA GLY A 248 18.95 25.41 -5.80
C GLY A 248 17.52 25.55 -6.35
N TYR A 249 17.12 24.70 -7.31
CA TYR A 249 15.76 24.72 -7.87
C TYR A 249 14.68 24.38 -6.83
N LEU A 250 14.97 23.45 -5.91
CA LEU A 250 14.03 23.13 -4.84
C LEU A 250 13.84 24.31 -3.88
N SER A 251 14.87 25.12 -3.64
CA SER A 251 14.76 26.32 -2.81
C SER A 251 13.84 27.36 -3.47
N MET A 252 13.99 27.59 -4.78
CA MET A 252 13.09 28.48 -5.53
C MET A 252 11.65 27.98 -5.52
N ALA A 253 11.45 26.67 -5.72
CA ALA A 253 10.13 26.06 -5.65
C ALA A 253 9.52 26.21 -4.25
N SER A 254 10.32 26.00 -3.20
CA SER A 254 9.89 26.14 -1.81
C SER A 254 9.44 27.57 -1.51
N GLU A 255 10.22 28.58 -1.92
CA GLU A 255 9.89 29.98 -1.73
C GLU A 255 8.60 30.36 -2.48
N MET A 256 8.49 29.98 -3.75
CA MET A 256 7.30 30.26 -4.54
C MET A 256 6.04 29.59 -3.97
N MET A 257 6.12 28.30 -3.63
CA MET A 257 4.96 27.52 -3.21
C MET A 257 4.60 27.79 -1.74
N TYR A 258 5.53 27.63 -0.81
CA TYR A 258 5.22 27.65 0.62
C TYR A 258 5.21 29.07 1.20
N THR A 259 6.11 29.96 0.75
CA THR A 259 6.10 31.36 1.17
C THR A 259 5.11 32.19 0.34
N GLY A 260 5.06 31.97 -0.98
CA GLY A 260 4.19 32.72 -1.89
C GLY A 260 2.71 32.30 -1.83
N TRP A 261 2.41 31.01 -2.01
CA TRP A 261 1.01 30.52 -2.05
C TRP A 261 0.45 30.11 -0.68
N GLY A 262 1.34 29.92 0.30
CA GLY A 262 1.02 29.38 1.62
C GLY A 262 0.95 27.85 1.65
N ALA A 263 1.30 27.27 2.81
CA ALA A 263 1.42 25.82 2.98
C ALA A 263 0.17 25.02 2.57
N THR A 264 -1.03 25.48 2.92
CA THR A 264 -2.27 24.78 2.54
C THR A 264 -2.42 24.65 1.03
N THR A 265 -2.27 25.75 0.30
CA THR A 265 -2.41 25.78 -1.16
C THR A 265 -1.32 24.93 -1.81
N ALA A 266 -0.08 25.05 -1.32
CA ALA A 266 1.06 24.26 -1.78
C ALA A 266 0.79 22.77 -1.60
N ASN A 267 0.38 22.32 -0.41
CA ASN A 267 0.13 20.91 -0.10
C ASN A 267 -1.02 20.31 -0.92
N ILE A 268 -2.07 21.08 -1.20
CA ILE A 268 -3.15 20.66 -2.09
C ILE A 268 -2.64 20.55 -3.54
N ALA A 269 -1.83 21.49 -4.01
CA ALA A 269 -1.26 21.46 -5.36
C ALA A 269 -0.26 20.30 -5.54
N VAL A 270 0.57 20.02 -4.53
CA VAL A 270 1.49 18.87 -4.49
C VAL A 270 0.73 17.56 -4.66
N GLY A 271 -0.41 17.38 -3.97
CA GLY A 271 -1.22 16.17 -4.15
C GLY A 271 -1.81 16.05 -5.55
N VAL A 272 -2.27 17.15 -6.16
CA VAL A 272 -2.73 17.13 -7.56
C VAL A 272 -1.57 16.81 -8.52
N MET A 273 -0.37 17.34 -8.27
CA MET A 273 0.84 17.02 -9.03
C MET A 273 1.19 15.53 -8.92
N SER A 274 0.93 14.91 -7.77
CA SER A 274 1.10 13.47 -7.56
C SER A 274 0.20 12.61 -8.45
N ALA A 275 -0.81 13.17 -9.11
CA ALA A 275 -1.59 12.45 -10.12
C ALA A 275 -0.79 12.17 -11.40
N ILE A 276 0.25 12.96 -11.67
CA ILE A 276 1.07 12.87 -12.89
C ILE A 276 2.43 12.25 -12.57
N VAL A 277 3.01 12.64 -11.43
CA VAL A 277 4.29 12.15 -10.94
C VAL A 277 4.03 11.23 -9.76
N ASP A 278 4.70 10.08 -9.70
CA ASP A 278 4.52 9.12 -8.60
C ASP A 278 4.75 9.79 -7.23
N ASN A 279 4.05 9.30 -6.22
CA ASN A 279 3.99 9.92 -4.89
C ASN A 279 5.35 9.95 -4.17
N ILE A 280 6.26 9.00 -4.47
CA ILE A 280 7.60 8.90 -3.88
C ILE A 280 8.50 10.10 -4.27
N PRO A 281 8.74 10.41 -5.56
CA PRO A 281 9.49 11.59 -5.96
C PRO A 281 8.93 12.89 -5.38
N VAL A 282 7.60 13.02 -5.41
CA VAL A 282 6.90 14.22 -4.95
C VAL A 282 7.13 14.45 -3.45
N MET A 283 6.92 13.42 -2.63
CA MET A 283 7.14 13.51 -1.19
C MET A 283 8.61 13.70 -0.84
N PHE A 284 9.52 13.04 -1.55
CA PHE A 284 10.95 13.24 -1.36
C PHE A 284 11.36 14.69 -1.65
N ALA A 285 10.79 15.32 -2.69
CA ALA A 285 11.04 16.72 -3.01
C ALA A 285 10.57 17.66 -1.89
N VAL A 286 9.35 17.46 -1.35
CA VAL A 286 8.83 18.26 -0.22
C VAL A 286 9.69 18.10 1.03
N LEU A 287 10.09 16.86 1.36
CA LEU A 287 10.99 16.57 2.49
C LEU A 287 12.41 17.12 2.30
N THR A 288 12.82 17.38 1.06
CA THR A 288 14.12 17.99 0.74
C THR A 288 14.04 19.51 0.81
N MET A 289 12.94 20.10 0.33
CA MET A 289 12.64 21.53 0.53
C MET A 289 12.54 21.89 2.01
N ASN A 290 12.00 20.97 2.82
CA ASN A 290 11.81 21.11 4.27
C ASN A 290 11.19 22.48 4.66
N PRO A 291 10.01 22.82 4.11
CA PRO A 291 9.35 24.10 4.41
C PRO A 291 8.95 24.13 5.89
N ASP A 292 9.03 25.32 6.49
CA ASP A 292 8.56 25.54 7.86
C ASP A 292 7.03 25.55 7.89
N MET A 293 6.44 24.48 8.43
CA MET A 293 4.99 24.32 8.51
C MET A 293 4.57 23.44 9.69
N SER A 294 3.39 23.72 10.23
CA SER A 294 2.80 22.98 11.36
C SER A 294 2.63 21.48 11.09
N THR A 295 2.51 20.68 12.15
CA THR A 295 2.22 19.23 12.03
C THR A 295 0.96 18.96 11.22
N GLY A 296 -0.07 19.82 11.31
CA GLY A 296 -1.28 19.69 10.51
C GLY A 296 -1.01 19.82 9.01
N GLN A 297 -0.07 20.68 8.60
CA GLN A 297 0.34 20.79 7.22
C GLN A 297 1.20 19.60 6.76
N TRP A 298 2.04 19.04 7.63
CA TRP A 298 2.74 17.78 7.36
C TRP A 298 1.79 16.60 7.19
N LEU A 299 0.75 16.52 8.01
CA LEU A 299 -0.33 15.55 7.85
C LEU A 299 -1.11 15.79 6.55
N LEU A 300 -1.38 17.06 6.21
CA LEU A 300 -2.07 17.43 4.97
C LEU A 300 -1.28 16.97 3.75
N VAL A 301 0.02 17.29 3.65
CA VAL A 301 0.84 16.88 2.49
C VAL A 301 0.99 15.37 2.41
N THR A 302 1.09 14.70 3.57
CA THR A 302 1.12 13.23 3.63
C THR A 302 -0.16 12.63 3.06
N LEU A 303 -1.32 13.17 3.45
CA LEU A 303 -2.61 12.75 2.92
C LEU A 303 -2.73 13.06 1.43
N THR A 304 -2.48 14.30 1.01
CA THR A 304 -2.72 14.77 -0.36
C THR A 304 -1.76 14.13 -1.36
N ALA A 305 -0.48 13.97 -1.03
CA ALA A 305 0.45 13.24 -1.90
C ALA A 305 0.16 11.74 -1.93
N GLY A 306 -0.21 11.14 -0.79
CA GLY A 306 -0.56 9.72 -0.73
C GLY A 306 -1.77 9.37 -1.60
N VAL A 307 -2.86 10.14 -1.48
CA VAL A 307 -4.12 9.88 -2.20
C VAL A 307 -4.23 10.58 -3.56
N GLY A 308 -3.42 11.61 -3.80
CA GLY A 308 -3.41 12.38 -5.04
C GLY A 308 -3.07 11.54 -6.27
N GLY A 309 -2.18 10.55 -6.11
CA GLY A 309 -1.85 9.55 -7.12
C GLY A 309 -3.04 8.69 -7.60
N SER A 310 -4.18 8.74 -6.92
CA SER A 310 -5.41 8.07 -7.36
C SER A 310 -6.23 8.87 -8.36
N LEU A 311 -5.97 10.19 -8.53
CA LEU A 311 -6.75 11.04 -9.44
C LEU A 311 -6.63 10.59 -10.90
N LEU A 312 -5.45 10.08 -11.29
CA LEU A 312 -5.18 9.46 -12.58
C LEU A 312 -4.58 8.07 -12.36
N SER A 313 -4.88 7.10 -13.22
CA SER A 313 -4.39 5.73 -13.05
C SER A 313 -2.86 5.59 -13.16
N ILE A 314 -2.18 6.56 -13.76
CA ILE A 314 -0.71 6.58 -13.88
C ILE A 314 0.00 7.25 -12.70
N GLY A 315 -0.75 7.93 -11.82
CA GLY A 315 -0.18 8.69 -10.71
C GLY A 315 0.30 7.87 -9.52
N SER A 316 0.15 6.54 -9.58
CA SER A 316 0.65 5.64 -8.54
C SER A 316 1.02 4.28 -9.11
N ALA A 317 2.03 3.64 -8.49
CA ALA A 317 2.44 2.27 -8.81
C ALA A 317 1.26 1.28 -8.81
N ALA A 318 0.33 1.40 -7.85
CA ALA A 318 -0.87 0.57 -7.77
C ALA A 318 -1.76 0.72 -9.02
N GLY A 319 -2.01 1.95 -9.49
CA GLY A 319 -2.82 2.19 -10.69
C GLY A 319 -2.17 1.64 -11.96
N VAL A 320 -0.86 1.84 -12.13
CA VAL A 320 -0.09 1.30 -13.28
C VAL A 320 -0.08 -0.22 -13.27
N ALA A 321 0.14 -0.84 -12.11
CA ALA A 321 0.16 -2.29 -11.96
C ALA A 321 -1.20 -2.92 -12.27
N LEU A 322 -2.29 -2.32 -11.78
CA LEU A 322 -3.64 -2.79 -12.08
C LEU A 322 -3.97 -2.67 -13.56
N MET A 323 -3.54 -1.62 -14.26
CA MET A 323 -3.71 -1.52 -15.71
C MET A 323 -2.93 -2.63 -16.44
N GLY A 324 -1.77 -3.01 -15.90
CA GLY A 324 -0.97 -4.14 -16.40
C GLY A 324 -1.62 -5.51 -16.16
N GLN A 325 -2.24 -5.72 -15.00
CA GLN A 325 -2.85 -6.99 -14.61
C GLN A 325 -4.24 -7.19 -15.23
N ALA A 326 -5.06 -6.14 -15.27
CA ALA A 326 -6.40 -6.14 -15.84
C ALA A 326 -6.40 -5.60 -17.29
N ARG A 327 -5.37 -5.97 -18.07
CA ARG A 327 -5.18 -5.53 -19.46
C ARG A 327 -6.45 -5.74 -20.29
N GLY A 328 -6.84 -4.69 -21.01
CA GLY A 328 -8.07 -4.68 -21.83
C GLY A 328 -9.37 -4.45 -21.06
N LYS A 329 -9.37 -4.49 -19.72
CA LYS A 329 -10.54 -4.24 -18.87
C LYS A 329 -10.44 -2.94 -18.06
N TYR A 330 -9.32 -2.73 -17.36
CA TYR A 330 -9.03 -1.47 -16.67
C TYR A 330 -8.04 -0.64 -17.50
N THR A 331 -8.47 0.56 -17.90
CA THR A 331 -7.72 1.43 -18.81
C THR A 331 -7.65 2.85 -18.25
N PHE A 332 -6.67 3.62 -18.73
CA PHE A 332 -6.52 5.04 -18.36
C PHE A 332 -7.81 5.84 -18.61
N PHE A 333 -8.43 5.72 -19.79
CA PHE A 333 -9.67 6.44 -20.08
C PHE A 333 -10.86 5.96 -19.24
N GLY A 334 -10.90 4.66 -18.90
CA GLY A 334 -11.89 4.13 -17.97
C GLY A 334 -11.77 4.73 -16.57
N HIS A 335 -10.54 4.91 -16.09
CA HIS A 335 -10.24 5.61 -14.83
C HIS A 335 -10.57 7.10 -14.90
N LEU A 336 -10.13 7.76 -15.99
CA LEU A 336 -10.29 9.20 -16.20
C LEU A 336 -11.76 9.64 -16.16
N LYS A 337 -12.67 8.79 -16.67
CA LYS A 337 -14.12 9.02 -16.60
C LYS A 337 -14.62 9.19 -15.16
N TRP A 338 -13.96 8.56 -14.19
CA TRP A 338 -14.32 8.59 -12.78
C TRP A 338 -13.46 9.53 -11.93
N THR A 339 -12.46 10.19 -12.53
CA THR A 339 -11.67 11.23 -11.87
C THR A 339 -12.52 12.28 -11.16
N PRO A 340 -13.68 12.77 -11.67
CA PRO A 340 -14.53 13.70 -10.91
C PRO A 340 -15.02 13.15 -9.56
N ALA A 341 -15.37 11.85 -9.50
CA ALA A 341 -15.77 11.21 -8.24
C ALA A 341 -14.57 11.07 -7.29
N ILE A 342 -13.40 10.70 -7.81
CA ILE A 342 -12.16 10.60 -7.03
C ILE A 342 -11.74 11.97 -6.50
N ALA A 343 -11.85 13.02 -7.33
CA ALA A 343 -11.58 14.40 -6.95
C ALA A 343 -12.54 14.90 -5.86
N ALA A 344 -13.81 14.48 -5.89
CA ALA A 344 -14.75 14.76 -4.79
C ALA A 344 -14.27 14.12 -3.47
N GLY A 345 -13.76 12.89 -3.51
CA GLY A 345 -13.12 12.24 -2.36
C GLY A 345 -11.86 12.98 -1.87
N TYR A 346 -11.00 13.39 -2.80
CA TYR A 346 -9.81 14.20 -2.53
C TYR A 346 -10.16 15.49 -1.78
N ILE A 347 -11.08 16.29 -2.33
CA ILE A 347 -11.53 17.54 -1.72
C ILE A 347 -12.20 17.28 -0.35
N ALA A 348 -13.09 16.30 -0.27
CA ALA A 348 -13.78 15.97 0.98
C ALA A 348 -12.79 15.56 2.09
N SER A 349 -11.77 14.77 1.75
CA SER A 349 -10.75 14.34 2.70
C SER A 349 -9.92 15.51 3.24
N ILE A 350 -9.57 16.49 2.40
CA ILE A 350 -8.89 17.72 2.81
C ILE A 350 -9.77 18.52 3.76
N LEU A 351 -11.04 18.75 3.39
CA LEU A 351 -11.98 19.51 4.22
C LEU A 351 -12.18 18.86 5.60
N VAL A 352 -12.34 17.53 5.62
CA VAL A 352 -12.45 16.77 6.87
C VAL A 352 -11.18 16.87 7.70
N HIS A 353 -10.00 16.76 7.08
CA HIS A 353 -8.73 16.93 7.77
C HIS A 353 -8.63 18.32 8.42
N MET A 354 -8.91 19.39 7.66
CA MET A 354 -8.90 20.76 8.18
C MET A 354 -9.90 20.97 9.33
N LEU A 355 -11.09 20.33 9.25
CA LEU A 355 -12.14 20.47 10.24
C LEU A 355 -11.83 19.74 11.55
N ILE A 356 -11.46 18.46 11.49
CA ILE A 356 -11.34 17.62 12.69
C ILE A 356 -9.94 17.67 13.31
N ASN A 357 -8.91 17.99 12.52
CA ASN A 357 -7.52 18.04 12.96
C ASN A 357 -7.00 19.47 13.15
N GLY A 358 -7.90 20.46 13.28
CA GLY A 358 -7.55 21.89 13.47
C GLY A 358 -6.53 22.14 14.59
N ARG A 359 -6.53 21.30 15.64
CA ARG A 359 -5.55 21.35 16.74
C ARG A 359 -4.08 21.17 16.32
N TYR A 360 -3.82 20.56 15.16
CA TYR A 360 -2.46 20.37 14.65
C TYR A 360 -1.98 21.54 13.76
N PHE A 361 -2.88 22.47 13.40
CA PHE A 361 -2.57 23.64 12.56
C PHE A 361 -2.22 24.89 13.35
N THR A 362 -2.63 24.93 14.62
CA THR A 362 -2.27 25.99 15.57
C THR A 362 -1.20 25.39 16.47
N GLY A 363 -0.01 26.00 16.51
CA GLY A 363 1.10 25.50 17.31
C GLY A 363 0.66 25.31 18.77
N GLY A 364 1.00 24.15 19.34
CA GLY A 364 0.89 23.90 20.77
C GLY A 364 1.85 24.79 21.55
#